data_AF-A0A2T7PJ71-F1
#
_entry.id   AF-A0A2T7PJ71-F1
#
_cell.length_a   1.000
_cell.length_b   1.000
_cell.length_c   1.000
_cell.angle_alpha   90.00
_cell.angle_beta   90.00
_cell.angle_gamma   90.00
#
_symmetry.space_group_name_H-M   'P 1'
#
loop_
_entity.id
_entity.type
_entity.pdbx_description
1 polymer ?
#
loop_
_entity_poly.entity_id
_entity_poly.type
_entity_poly.pdbx_seq_one_letter_code
_entity_poly.pdbx_strand_id
1 'polypeptide(L)'
;MASLVVEGAVLLGRQTKNQLPRILGAVYISKRNVSIEPASMKRGTGGRSSFSGIVATVFGASGFVGRYVCNRLGKIGSQVIIPYRADPYEVERLRLVGDLGQVLFFPFNLKDEESIATAMKYSNVVVNLIGREWETKNFNFTDVHVEGAQRIARIARESGVEKLVHFSSLNASPTPQHIYSKAGSKFLRSKYEGELAVREEFPGAIIFRPADIYGSEDTFLRYYANFWRRARSTSIPLWKKGEATIKQPVFVGDVAEGVIQAIKNPDAVGKTFEIVGPEQYYLSDLVDYFYRVMRFRKMKRTRISPLFLRTTNIKHI
;
A
#
# COMPACT_ATOMS: atom_id res chain seq x y z
N MET A 1 15.78 21.72 -30.34
CA MET A 1 15.68 22.33 -31.68
C MET A 1 14.27 22.12 -32.20
N ALA A 2 13.38 23.08 -31.92
CA ALA A 2 12.12 23.39 -32.62
C ALA A 2 11.44 24.52 -31.85
N SER A 3 11.83 25.76 -32.14
CA SER A 3 11.21 26.98 -31.63
C SER A 3 10.27 27.53 -32.71
N LEU A 4 8.96 27.38 -32.51
CA LEU A 4 7.94 28.13 -33.23
C LEU A 4 7.52 29.30 -32.34
N VAL A 5 8.07 30.48 -32.62
CA VAL A 5 7.65 31.75 -32.02
C VAL A 5 6.72 32.41 -33.04
N VAL A 6 5.43 32.46 -32.72
CA VAL A 6 4.45 33.24 -33.48
C VAL A 6 4.35 34.60 -32.78
N GLU A 7 5.01 35.61 -33.34
CA GLU A 7 4.81 37.01 -32.98
C GLU A 7 3.61 37.57 -33.74
N GLY A 8 2.68 38.18 -33.02
CA GLY A 8 1.54 38.87 -33.62
C GLY A 8 0.82 39.73 -32.60
N ALA A 9 1.18 41.01 -32.51
CA ALA A 9 0.36 42.03 -31.88
C ALA A 9 0.18 43.20 -32.86
N VAL A 10 -1.00 43.29 -33.45
CA VAL A 10 -1.48 44.47 -34.19
C VAL A 10 -2.44 45.20 -33.28
N LEU A 11 -2.21 46.49 -33.01
CA LEU A 11 -3.27 47.42 -32.59
C LEU A 11 -3.03 48.80 -33.22
N LEU A 12 -3.81 49.08 -34.26
CA LEU A 12 -4.08 50.41 -34.83
C LEU A 12 -4.86 51.25 -33.81
N GLY A 13 -4.45 52.49 -33.58
CA GLY A 13 -5.26 53.43 -32.79
C GLY A 13 -4.56 54.74 -32.45
N ARG A 14 -4.65 55.71 -33.36
CA ARG A 14 -4.24 57.10 -33.15
C ARG A 14 -5.37 57.83 -32.40
N GLN A 15 -5.16 58.30 -31.17
CA GLN A 15 -6.04 59.31 -30.55
C GLN A 15 -5.30 60.31 -29.64
N THR A 16 -5.91 61.49 -29.58
CA THR A 16 -5.41 62.82 -29.22
C THR A 16 -5.40 63.11 -27.72
N LYS A 17 -4.53 64.05 -27.33
CA LYS A 17 -4.29 64.56 -25.97
C LYS A 17 -5.57 65.00 -25.24
N ASN A 18 -5.87 64.40 -24.07
CA ASN A 18 -6.50 65.00 -22.86
C ASN A 18 -7.34 64.02 -22.01
N GLN A 19 -6.82 62.84 -21.63
CA GLN A 19 -7.41 62.05 -20.54
C GLN A 19 -6.31 61.39 -19.68
N LEU A 20 -6.52 61.39 -18.36
CA LEU A 20 -5.65 60.89 -17.29
C LEU A 20 -5.01 59.52 -17.60
N PRO A 21 -3.82 59.19 -17.06
CA PRO A 21 -3.18 57.92 -17.33
C PRO A 21 -3.99 56.79 -16.65
N ARG A 22 -4.81 56.08 -17.44
CA ARG A 22 -5.23 54.74 -17.07
C ARG A 22 -3.97 53.87 -17.06
N ILE A 23 -3.49 53.53 -15.87
CA ILE A 23 -2.48 52.48 -15.68
C ILE A 23 -3.13 51.17 -16.17
N LEU A 24 -2.98 50.89 -17.46
CA LEU A 24 -3.20 49.58 -18.04
C LEU A 24 -2.04 48.71 -17.54
N GLY A 25 -2.20 48.16 -16.34
CA GLY A 25 -1.34 47.11 -15.84
C GLY A 25 -1.51 45.88 -16.72
N ALA A 26 -0.65 45.72 -17.73
CA ALA A 26 -0.50 44.45 -18.42
C ALA A 26 0.20 43.48 -17.46
N VAL A 27 -0.59 42.67 -16.75
CA VAL A 27 -0.06 41.59 -15.93
C VAL A 27 0.46 40.51 -16.88
N TYR A 28 1.78 40.49 -17.07
CA TYR A 28 2.45 39.43 -17.81
C TYR A 28 2.44 38.16 -16.93
N ILE A 29 1.38 37.35 -17.05
CA ILE A 29 1.37 36.01 -16.47
C ILE A 29 2.24 35.14 -17.38
N SER A 30 3.55 35.20 -17.15
CA SER A 30 4.45 34.17 -17.65
C SER A 30 3.93 32.85 -17.08
N LYS A 31 3.48 31.94 -17.96
CA LYS A 31 3.31 30.53 -17.60
C LYS A 31 4.71 29.99 -17.27
N ARG A 32 5.18 30.29 -16.06
CA ARG A 32 6.31 29.60 -15.49
C ARG A 32 5.83 28.18 -15.28
N ASN A 33 6.33 27.24 -16.07
CA ASN A 33 6.37 25.84 -15.68
C ASN A 33 7.32 25.77 -14.46
N VAL A 34 6.85 26.19 -13.30
CA VAL A 34 7.54 25.95 -12.04
C VAL A 34 7.33 24.47 -11.77
N SER A 35 8.37 23.67 -11.93
CA SER A 35 8.43 22.35 -11.31
C SER A 35 8.46 22.58 -9.80
N ILE A 36 7.28 22.62 -9.19
CA ILE A 36 7.15 22.81 -7.75
C ILE A 36 7.56 21.50 -7.09
N GLU A 37 8.72 21.46 -6.44
CA GLU A 37 9.11 20.30 -5.64
C GLU A 37 8.32 20.30 -4.33
N PRO A 38 7.48 19.28 -4.05
CA PRO A 38 6.69 19.23 -2.83
C PRO A 38 7.54 19.31 -1.56
N ALA A 39 8.74 18.71 -1.59
CA ALA A 39 9.69 18.75 -0.49
C ALA A 39 10.09 20.18 -0.08
N SER A 40 10.20 21.10 -1.04
CA SER A 40 10.57 22.51 -0.80
C SER A 40 9.49 23.32 -0.07
N MET A 41 8.25 22.83 -0.06
CA MET A 41 7.11 23.51 0.55
C MET A 41 6.82 23.08 1.99
N LYS A 42 7.68 22.25 2.61
CA LYS A 42 7.49 21.75 3.97
C LYS A 42 7.28 22.91 4.97
N ARG A 43 6.15 22.89 5.68
CA ARG A 43 5.72 23.96 6.61
C ARG A 43 5.01 23.37 7.84
N GLY A 44 5.11 24.07 8.97
CA GLY A 44 4.42 23.72 10.21
C GLY A 44 5.23 22.84 11.17
N THR A 45 4.61 22.49 12.29
CA THR A 45 5.24 21.78 13.42
C THR A 45 5.21 20.26 13.30
N GLY A 46 4.70 19.71 12.18
CA GLY A 46 4.63 18.27 11.92
C GLY A 46 3.36 17.59 12.44
N GLY A 47 2.28 18.35 12.62
CA GLY A 47 0.95 17.85 12.98
C GLY A 47 0.00 17.71 11.79
N ARG A 48 -1.29 17.46 12.08
CA ARG A 48 -2.34 17.21 11.08
C ARG A 48 -2.47 18.30 10.01
N SER A 49 -2.41 19.57 10.42
CA SER A 49 -2.54 20.73 9.52
C SER A 49 -1.19 21.29 9.06
N SER A 50 -0.10 20.53 9.24
CA SER A 50 1.20 20.87 8.66
C SER A 50 1.26 20.41 7.20
N PHE A 51 2.30 20.82 6.48
CA PHE A 51 2.61 20.28 5.17
C PHE A 51 3.96 19.58 5.24
N SER A 52 3.96 18.26 5.07
CA SER A 52 5.16 17.44 5.21
C SER A 52 6.09 17.50 4.00
N GLY A 53 5.59 17.97 2.86
CA GLY A 53 6.26 17.85 1.56
C GLY A 53 6.07 16.50 0.89
N ILE A 54 5.24 15.62 1.46
CA ILE A 54 4.93 14.30 0.91
C ILE A 54 3.55 14.34 0.26
N VAL A 55 3.50 13.96 -1.02
CA VAL A 55 2.29 13.71 -1.81
C VAL A 55 2.31 12.23 -2.18
N ALA A 56 1.63 11.42 -1.37
CA ALA A 56 1.69 9.97 -1.47
C ALA A 56 0.45 9.40 -2.17
N THR A 57 0.64 8.62 -3.23
CA THR A 57 -0.41 7.76 -3.79
C THR A 57 -0.36 6.39 -3.14
N VAL A 58 -1.44 5.99 -2.48
CA VAL A 58 -1.51 4.72 -1.73
C VAL A 58 -2.47 3.77 -2.43
N PHE A 59 -1.92 2.88 -3.26
CA PHE A 59 -2.69 1.80 -3.85
C PHE A 59 -3.05 0.75 -2.80
N GLY A 60 -4.32 0.33 -2.76
CA GLY A 60 -4.81 -0.62 -1.75
C GLY A 60 -5.11 0.01 -0.39
N ALA A 61 -5.28 1.34 -0.32
CA ALA A 61 -5.62 2.06 0.91
C ALA A 61 -6.91 1.57 1.61
N SER A 62 -7.86 1.02 0.85
CA SER A 62 -9.12 0.49 1.40
C SER A 62 -8.93 -0.75 2.28
N GLY A 63 -7.80 -1.44 2.16
CA GLY A 63 -7.48 -2.68 2.88
C GLY A 63 -7.16 -2.50 4.37
N PHE A 64 -6.64 -3.55 5.00
CA PHE A 64 -6.24 -3.55 6.41
C PHE A 64 -5.05 -2.62 6.66
N VAL A 65 -3.89 -2.89 6.06
CA VAL A 65 -2.66 -2.12 6.24
C VAL A 65 -2.80 -0.68 5.74
N GLY A 66 -3.51 -0.49 4.62
CA GLY A 66 -3.68 0.82 3.97
C GLY A 66 -4.27 1.88 4.88
N ARG A 67 -5.24 1.51 5.73
CA ARG A 67 -5.85 2.45 6.69
C ARG A 67 -4.82 3.00 7.67
N TYR A 68 -3.92 2.17 8.19
CA TYR A 68 -2.92 2.57 9.18
C TYR A 68 -1.83 3.43 8.52
N VAL A 69 -1.41 3.08 7.30
CA VAL A 69 -0.46 3.88 6.51
C VAL A 69 -1.04 5.26 6.20
N CYS A 70 -2.27 5.31 5.68
CA CYS A 70 -2.96 6.59 5.42
C CYS A 70 -3.09 7.39 6.71
N ASN A 71 -3.56 6.79 7.82
CA ASN A 71 -3.72 7.48 9.11
C ASN A 71 -2.42 8.16 9.54
N ARG A 72 -1.30 7.45 9.46
CA ARG A 72 0.00 7.99 9.84
C ARG A 72 0.50 9.08 8.87
N LEU A 73 0.27 8.95 7.57
CA LEU A 73 0.59 10.00 6.58
C LEU A 73 -0.22 11.28 6.82
N GLY A 74 -1.52 11.14 7.09
CA GLY A 74 -2.42 12.25 7.40
C GLY A 74 -2.08 12.93 8.73
N LYS A 75 -1.61 12.18 9.73
CA LYS A 75 -1.16 12.73 11.03
C LYS A 75 0.04 13.67 10.89
N ILE A 76 0.91 13.44 9.91
CA ILE A 76 2.10 14.26 9.64
C ILE A 76 1.76 15.47 8.73
N GLY A 77 0.52 15.55 8.22
CA GLY A 77 0.11 16.60 7.29
C GLY A 77 0.62 16.36 5.88
N SER A 78 0.57 15.11 5.42
CA SER A 78 0.91 14.73 4.04
C SER A 78 -0.34 14.68 3.19
N GLN A 79 -0.21 15.02 1.91
CA GLN A 79 -1.29 14.82 0.96
C GLN A 79 -1.33 13.35 0.57
N VAL A 80 -2.51 12.74 0.66
CA VAL A 80 -2.73 11.31 0.41
C VAL A 80 -3.75 11.17 -0.71
N ILE A 81 -3.29 10.61 -1.82
CA ILE A 81 -4.10 10.26 -2.97
C ILE A 81 -4.49 8.79 -2.82
N ILE A 82 -5.80 8.54 -2.80
CA ILE A 82 -6.40 7.24 -2.53
C ILE A 82 -7.08 6.76 -3.82
N PRO A 83 -6.36 6.02 -4.67
CA PRO A 83 -6.95 5.28 -5.76
C PRO A 83 -7.78 4.11 -5.20
N TYR A 84 -9.07 4.06 -5.54
CA TYR A 84 -9.98 3.02 -5.07
C TYR A 84 -10.72 2.34 -6.24
N ARG A 85 -10.93 1.03 -6.09
CA ARG A 85 -11.72 0.19 -7.02
C ARG A 85 -13.08 -0.21 -6.43
N ALA A 86 -13.21 -0.12 -5.10
CA ALA A 86 -14.41 -0.50 -4.37
C ALA A 86 -15.51 0.56 -4.52
N ASP A 87 -16.66 0.32 -3.89
CA ASP A 87 -17.67 1.34 -3.71
C ASP A 87 -17.07 2.55 -2.95
N PRO A 88 -17.33 3.81 -3.36
CA PRO A 88 -16.95 5.00 -2.60
C PRO A 88 -17.26 4.93 -1.09
N TYR A 89 -18.33 4.24 -0.69
CA TYR A 89 -18.69 4.07 0.72
C TYR A 89 -17.62 3.31 1.54
N GLU A 90 -16.91 2.35 0.93
CA GLU A 90 -15.88 1.58 1.65
C GLU A 90 -14.63 2.40 2.01
N VAL A 91 -14.38 3.47 1.26
CA VAL A 91 -13.22 4.36 1.45
C VAL A 91 -13.56 5.63 2.20
N GLU A 92 -14.85 5.91 2.43
CA GLU A 92 -15.33 7.13 3.10
C GLU A 92 -14.67 7.36 4.47
N ARG A 93 -14.44 6.30 5.25
CA ARG A 93 -13.74 6.39 6.55
C ARG A 93 -12.34 7.01 6.46
N LEU A 94 -11.69 6.93 5.29
CA LEU A 94 -10.36 7.50 5.07
C LEU A 94 -10.44 9.03 4.89
N ARG A 95 -11.63 9.60 4.68
CA ARG A 95 -11.81 11.06 4.56
C ARG A 95 -11.43 11.79 5.85
N LEU A 96 -11.52 11.12 7.00
CA LEU A 96 -11.22 11.67 8.32
C LEU A 96 -9.72 11.70 8.64
N VAL A 97 -8.90 10.98 7.87
CA VAL A 97 -7.49 10.74 8.16
C VAL A 97 -6.63 12.01 8.06
N GLY A 98 -6.91 12.88 7.11
CA GLY A 98 -6.15 14.11 6.86
C GLY A 98 -7.01 15.35 7.00
N ASP A 99 -6.36 16.51 7.02
CA ASP A 99 -7.03 17.81 7.01
C ASP A 99 -7.76 18.08 5.67
N LEU A 100 -8.50 19.19 5.59
CA LEU A 100 -9.23 19.56 4.37
C LEU A 100 -8.27 19.65 3.17
N GLY A 101 -8.64 19.01 2.07
CA GLY A 101 -7.85 18.98 0.82
C GLY A 101 -6.63 18.05 0.84
N GLN A 102 -6.30 17.43 1.98
CA GLN A 102 -5.16 16.50 2.07
C GLN A 102 -5.51 15.10 1.57
N VAL A 103 -6.76 14.66 1.71
CA VAL A 103 -7.18 13.33 1.23
C VAL A 103 -7.97 13.48 -0.05
N LEU A 104 -7.45 12.91 -1.14
CA LEU A 104 -8.08 12.94 -2.46
C LEU A 104 -8.43 11.51 -2.89
N PHE A 105 -9.65 11.32 -3.40
CA PHE A 105 -10.12 10.01 -3.86
C PHE A 105 -10.18 9.97 -5.37
N PHE A 106 -9.65 8.90 -5.97
CA PHE A 106 -9.71 8.68 -7.41
C PHE A 106 -10.21 7.26 -7.71
N PRO A 107 -11.26 7.10 -8.52
CA PRO A 107 -11.63 5.78 -9.02
C PRO A 107 -10.54 5.28 -9.99
N PHE A 108 -10.14 4.02 -9.87
CA PHE A 108 -9.17 3.43 -10.80
C PHE A 108 -9.42 1.93 -11.02
N ASN A 109 -8.81 1.40 -12.08
CA ASN A 109 -8.78 -0.03 -12.35
C ASN A 109 -7.35 -0.51 -12.61
N LEU A 110 -7.00 -1.69 -12.13
CA LEU A 110 -5.63 -2.24 -12.22
C LEU A 110 -5.21 -2.58 -13.66
N LYS A 111 -6.19 -2.83 -14.54
CA LYS A 111 -5.95 -3.10 -15.97
C LYS A 111 -5.94 -1.83 -16.83
N ASP A 112 -6.36 -0.70 -16.27
CA ASP A 112 -6.46 0.56 -16.98
C ASP A 112 -5.29 1.47 -16.60
N GLU A 113 -4.30 1.54 -17.50
CA GLU A 113 -3.05 2.26 -17.27
C GLU A 113 -3.24 3.77 -17.20
N GLU A 114 -4.22 4.33 -17.94
CA GLU A 114 -4.51 5.77 -17.91
C GLU A 114 -5.04 6.20 -16.54
N SER A 115 -5.89 5.36 -15.93
CA SER A 115 -6.39 5.61 -14.57
C SER A 115 -5.28 5.62 -13.52
N ILE A 116 -4.30 4.72 -13.66
CA ILE A 116 -3.14 4.62 -12.78
C ILE A 116 -2.24 5.84 -12.95
N ALA A 117 -1.94 6.23 -14.19
CA ALA A 117 -1.14 7.41 -14.51
C ALA A 117 -1.79 8.70 -13.97
N THR A 118 -3.11 8.82 -14.12
CA THR A 118 -3.88 9.97 -13.61
C THR A 118 -3.79 10.09 -12.09
N ALA A 119 -3.89 8.97 -11.36
CA ALA A 119 -3.72 8.96 -9.91
C ALA A 119 -2.30 9.37 -9.48
N MET A 120 -1.29 9.00 -10.26
CA MET A 120 0.12 9.17 -9.88
C MET A 120 0.76 10.48 -10.34
N LYS A 121 0.14 11.19 -11.29
CA LYS A 121 0.70 12.37 -11.99
C LYS A 121 1.38 13.43 -11.12
N TYR A 122 0.93 13.65 -9.89
CA TYR A 122 1.46 14.68 -8.98
C TYR A 122 2.08 14.10 -7.70
N SER A 123 2.35 12.79 -7.66
CA SER A 123 2.87 12.12 -6.47
C SER A 123 4.38 12.06 -6.46
N ASN A 124 4.99 12.35 -5.32
CA ASN A 124 6.42 12.08 -5.12
C ASN A 124 6.68 10.67 -4.55
N VAL A 125 5.70 10.11 -3.84
CA VAL A 125 5.79 8.80 -3.22
C VAL A 125 4.62 7.92 -3.66
N VAL A 126 4.91 6.66 -3.98
CA VAL A 126 3.87 5.66 -4.26
C VAL A 126 4.03 4.49 -3.30
N VAL A 127 2.93 4.07 -2.68
CA VAL A 127 2.87 2.90 -1.81
C VAL A 127 1.93 1.88 -2.42
N ASN A 128 2.45 0.72 -2.80
CA ASN A 128 1.69 -0.38 -3.35
C ASN A 128 1.37 -1.42 -2.26
N LEU A 129 0.11 -1.41 -1.80
CA LEU A 129 -0.46 -2.37 -0.86
C LEU A 129 -1.46 -3.32 -1.53
N ILE A 130 -1.47 -3.38 -2.87
CA ILE A 130 -2.38 -4.25 -3.59
C ILE A 130 -1.97 -5.71 -3.34
N GLY A 131 -2.94 -6.50 -2.90
CA GLY A 131 -2.77 -7.93 -2.75
C GLY A 131 -4.08 -8.63 -2.41
N ARG A 132 -4.18 -9.89 -2.82
CA ARG A 132 -5.25 -10.80 -2.43
C ARG A 132 -4.66 -12.14 -2.00
N GLU A 133 -5.30 -12.74 -1.00
CA GLU A 133 -4.96 -14.06 -0.46
C GLU A 133 -5.63 -15.21 -1.23
N TRP A 134 -6.63 -14.90 -2.05
CA TRP A 134 -7.38 -15.85 -2.88
C TRP A 134 -7.57 -15.31 -4.30
N GLU A 135 -7.69 -16.23 -5.26
CA GLU A 135 -8.01 -15.93 -6.66
C GLU A 135 -9.49 -15.64 -6.81
N THR A 136 -9.82 -14.75 -7.75
CA THR A 136 -11.21 -14.46 -8.15
C THR A 136 -11.36 -14.76 -9.63
N LYS A 137 -12.60 -14.90 -10.11
CA LYS A 137 -12.86 -15.17 -11.54
C LYS A 137 -12.22 -14.13 -12.49
N ASN A 138 -12.13 -12.87 -12.04
CA ASN A 138 -11.67 -11.77 -12.89
C ASN A 138 -10.18 -11.43 -12.72
N PHE A 139 -9.59 -11.88 -11.61
CA PHE A 139 -8.22 -11.56 -11.23
C PHE A 139 -7.55 -12.78 -10.57
N ASN A 140 -6.51 -13.28 -11.24
CA ASN A 140 -5.64 -14.33 -10.73
C ASN A 140 -4.50 -13.76 -9.87
N PHE A 141 -3.72 -14.63 -9.23
CA PHE A 141 -2.56 -14.19 -8.46
C PHE A 141 -1.50 -13.49 -9.31
N THR A 142 -1.25 -13.97 -10.53
CA THR A 142 -0.31 -13.38 -11.49
C THR A 142 -0.74 -11.96 -11.88
N ASP A 143 -2.01 -11.79 -12.24
CA ASP A 143 -2.57 -10.51 -12.68
C ASP A 143 -2.45 -9.43 -11.59
N VAL A 144 -2.60 -9.83 -10.32
CA VAL A 144 -2.60 -8.91 -9.17
C VAL A 144 -1.19 -8.65 -8.66
N HIS A 145 -0.43 -9.71 -8.38
CA HIS A 145 0.86 -9.59 -7.70
C HIS A 145 2.02 -9.35 -8.64
N VAL A 146 1.97 -9.85 -9.89
CA VAL A 146 3.05 -9.71 -10.88
C VAL A 146 2.72 -8.57 -11.83
N GLU A 147 1.74 -8.76 -12.72
CA GLU A 147 1.41 -7.77 -13.77
C GLU A 147 0.95 -6.44 -13.16
N GLY A 148 0.08 -6.50 -12.15
CA GLY A 148 -0.43 -5.30 -11.47
C GLY A 148 0.67 -4.51 -10.79
N ALA A 149 1.62 -5.19 -10.15
CA ALA A 149 2.75 -4.54 -9.50
C ALA A 149 3.75 -3.96 -10.52
N GLN A 150 4.01 -4.71 -11.61
CA GLN A 150 4.86 -4.28 -12.71
C GLN A 150 4.30 -3.02 -13.40
N ARG A 151 2.99 -2.99 -13.72
CA ARG A 151 2.34 -1.82 -14.32
C ARG A 151 2.49 -0.58 -13.43
N ILE A 152 2.25 -0.72 -12.13
CA ILE A 152 2.41 0.41 -11.18
C ILE A 152 3.87 0.87 -11.13
N ALA A 153 4.85 -0.04 -11.11
CA ALA A 153 6.27 0.31 -11.08
C ALA A 153 6.72 1.02 -12.36
N ARG A 154 6.27 0.54 -13.53
CA ARG A 154 6.54 1.16 -14.82
C ARG A 154 5.96 2.57 -14.90
N ILE A 155 4.68 2.73 -14.54
CA ILE A 155 4.00 4.03 -14.54
C ILE A 155 4.59 4.98 -13.48
N ALA A 156 5.09 4.47 -12.36
CA ALA A 156 5.82 5.25 -11.36
C ALA A 156 7.10 5.85 -11.93
N ARG A 157 7.86 5.04 -12.67
CA ARG A 157 9.06 5.49 -13.38
C ARG A 157 8.73 6.54 -14.43
N GLU A 158 7.71 6.30 -15.25
CA GLU A 158 7.26 7.24 -16.30
C GLU A 158 6.75 8.58 -15.73
N SER A 159 6.08 8.53 -14.58
CA SER A 159 5.56 9.72 -13.89
C SER A 159 6.62 10.48 -13.09
N GLY A 160 7.86 9.97 -13.01
CA GLY A 160 8.95 10.61 -12.27
C GLY A 160 8.81 10.54 -10.75
N VAL A 161 8.18 9.48 -10.21
CA VAL A 161 8.03 9.28 -8.76
C VAL A 161 9.40 9.06 -8.12
N GLU A 162 9.69 9.76 -7.02
CA GLU A 162 10.98 9.67 -6.32
C GLU A 162 11.12 8.35 -5.56
N LYS A 163 10.07 7.91 -4.86
CA LYS A 163 10.10 6.71 -4.00
C LYS A 163 8.91 5.81 -4.25
N LEU A 164 9.18 4.54 -4.56
CA LEU A 164 8.20 3.48 -4.64
C LEU A 164 8.37 2.50 -3.49
N VAL A 165 7.31 2.28 -2.72
CA VAL A 165 7.25 1.30 -1.64
C VAL A 165 6.36 0.13 -2.08
N HIS A 166 6.89 -1.08 -2.12
CA HIS A 166 6.15 -2.29 -2.53
C HIS A 166 6.04 -3.30 -1.39
N PHE A 167 4.83 -3.83 -1.17
CA PHE A 167 4.57 -4.85 -0.16
C PHE A 167 4.55 -6.26 -0.75
N SER A 168 5.55 -7.04 -0.34
CA SER A 168 5.69 -8.48 -0.56
C SER A 168 5.26 -9.24 0.70
N SER A 169 5.83 -10.43 0.94
CA SER A 169 5.61 -11.25 2.13
C SER A 169 6.95 -11.80 2.63
N LEU A 170 7.09 -12.02 3.94
CA LEU A 170 8.32 -12.58 4.54
C LEU A 170 8.74 -13.90 3.90
N ASN A 171 7.76 -14.77 3.62
CA ASN A 171 8.02 -16.11 3.08
C ASN A 171 8.01 -16.15 1.53
N ALA A 172 8.14 -15.00 0.86
CA ALA A 172 8.22 -14.95 -0.60
C ALA A 172 9.53 -15.60 -1.07
N SER A 173 9.40 -16.69 -1.83
CA SER A 173 10.52 -17.48 -2.34
C SER A 173 10.15 -18.08 -3.70
N PRO A 174 11.12 -18.30 -4.60
CA PRO A 174 10.86 -18.96 -5.89
C PRO A 174 10.34 -20.40 -5.68
N THR A 175 10.86 -21.08 -4.67
CA THR A 175 10.51 -22.45 -4.29
C THR A 175 10.00 -22.48 -2.85
N PRO A 176 8.74 -22.05 -2.62
CA PRO A 176 8.18 -22.05 -1.28
C PRO A 176 8.10 -23.47 -0.74
N GLN A 177 8.42 -23.64 0.55
CA GLN A 177 8.35 -24.94 1.20
C GLN A 177 6.94 -25.52 1.05
N HIS A 178 6.87 -26.78 0.62
CA HIS A 178 5.60 -27.45 0.42
C HIS A 178 5.28 -28.37 1.60
N ILE A 179 4.11 -28.17 2.19
CA ILE A 179 3.59 -29.07 3.22
C ILE A 179 2.71 -30.15 2.60
N TYR A 180 1.88 -29.80 1.61
CA TYR A 180 0.91 -30.71 1.00
C TYR A 180 0.83 -30.59 -0.53
N SER A 181 0.98 -29.39 -1.09
CA SER A 181 0.98 -29.15 -2.54
C SER A 181 2.41 -29.27 -3.07
N LYS A 182 2.70 -30.18 -4.00
CA LYS A 182 4.05 -30.34 -4.59
C LYS A 182 4.64 -29.03 -5.14
N ALA A 183 3.80 -28.09 -5.57
CA ALA A 183 4.21 -26.78 -6.07
C ALA A 183 4.37 -25.70 -4.98
N GLY A 184 4.10 -26.01 -3.70
CA GLY A 184 4.05 -25.02 -2.63
C GLY A 184 2.89 -24.02 -2.80
N SER A 185 2.96 -22.89 -2.07
CA SER A 185 1.92 -21.85 -2.12
C SER A 185 2.08 -20.95 -3.35
N LYS A 186 1.06 -20.91 -4.21
CA LYS A 186 1.02 -20.01 -5.37
C LYS A 186 1.10 -18.52 -4.98
N PHE A 187 0.54 -18.18 -3.82
CA PHE A 187 0.56 -16.81 -3.29
C PHE A 187 1.99 -16.35 -2.99
N LEU A 188 2.79 -17.16 -2.31
CA LEU A 188 4.18 -16.82 -1.97
C LEU A 188 5.06 -16.72 -3.21
N ARG A 189 4.85 -17.62 -4.18
CA ARG A 189 5.58 -17.59 -5.45
C ARG A 189 5.25 -16.34 -6.26
N SER A 190 3.97 -16.02 -6.44
CA SER A 190 3.55 -14.82 -7.18
C SER A 190 3.98 -13.52 -6.52
N LYS A 191 4.07 -13.46 -5.18
CA LYS A 191 4.67 -12.33 -4.45
C LYS A 191 6.18 -12.20 -4.71
N TYR A 192 6.90 -13.31 -4.81
CA TYR A 192 8.32 -13.30 -5.18
C TYR A 192 8.54 -12.84 -6.63
N GLU A 193 7.75 -13.37 -7.57
CA GLU A 193 7.78 -12.95 -8.99
C GLU A 193 7.42 -11.46 -9.14
N GLY A 194 6.44 -10.98 -8.38
CA GLY A 194 6.07 -9.56 -8.35
C GLY A 194 7.17 -8.65 -7.80
N GLU A 195 7.90 -9.12 -6.78
CA GLU A 195 9.06 -8.41 -6.26
C GLU A 195 10.14 -8.21 -7.32
N LEU A 196 10.46 -9.26 -8.08
CA LEU A 196 11.42 -9.20 -9.18
C LEU A 196 10.96 -8.24 -10.28
N ALA A 197 9.71 -8.34 -10.72
CA ALA A 197 9.16 -7.47 -11.76
C ALA A 197 9.16 -5.99 -11.35
N VAL A 198 8.85 -5.68 -10.08
CA VAL A 198 8.95 -4.31 -9.56
C VAL A 198 10.41 -3.85 -9.52
N ARG A 199 11.34 -4.74 -9.15
CA ARG A 199 12.78 -4.44 -9.11
C ARG A 199 13.35 -4.10 -10.48
N GLU A 200 12.90 -4.82 -11.50
CA GLU A 200 13.31 -4.63 -12.90
C GLU A 200 12.82 -3.28 -13.44
N GLU A 201 11.55 -2.94 -13.21
CA GLU A 201 10.98 -1.66 -13.71
C GLU A 201 11.42 -0.45 -12.89
N PHE A 202 11.61 -0.61 -11.58
CA PHE A 202 11.98 0.47 -10.66
C PHE A 202 13.10 -0.01 -9.70
N PRO A 203 14.39 0.10 -10.11
CA PRO A 203 15.52 -0.39 -9.31
C PRO A 203 15.66 0.24 -7.92
N GLY A 204 15.15 1.46 -7.74
CA GLY A 204 15.13 2.19 -6.46
C GLY A 204 14.00 1.75 -5.51
N ALA A 205 13.24 0.72 -5.84
CA ALA A 205 12.04 0.35 -5.08
C ALA A 205 12.40 -0.16 -3.69
N ILE A 206 11.66 0.33 -2.70
CA ILE A 206 11.75 -0.11 -1.32
C ILE A 206 10.79 -1.27 -1.14
N ILE A 207 11.31 -2.46 -0.89
CA ILE A 207 10.48 -3.66 -0.75
C ILE A 207 10.31 -3.96 0.73
N PHE A 208 9.07 -4.09 1.16
CA PHE A 208 8.72 -4.55 2.49
C PHE A 208 8.23 -5.99 2.45
N ARG A 209 8.87 -6.85 3.24
CA ARG A 209 8.52 -8.24 3.48
C ARG A 209 8.02 -8.40 4.92
N PRO A 210 6.75 -8.07 5.19
CA PRO A 210 6.20 -8.23 6.52
C PRO A 210 5.93 -9.71 6.83
N ALA A 211 6.09 -10.06 8.10
CA ALA A 211 5.53 -11.27 8.69
C ALA A 211 4.00 -11.19 8.77
N ASP A 212 3.37 -12.15 9.46
CA ASP A 212 1.93 -12.11 9.73
C ASP A 212 1.57 -10.84 10.51
N ILE A 213 0.85 -9.92 9.87
CA ILE A 213 0.47 -8.64 10.47
C ILE A 213 -0.81 -8.84 11.30
N TYR A 214 -0.77 -8.40 12.56
CA TYR A 214 -1.94 -8.41 13.45
C TYR A 214 -2.42 -7.00 13.81
N GLY A 215 -3.71 -6.88 14.11
CA GLY A 215 -4.38 -5.64 14.46
C GLY A 215 -5.90 -5.81 14.52
N SER A 216 -6.64 -4.72 14.69
CA SER A 216 -8.10 -4.77 14.93
C SER A 216 -8.90 -5.43 13.80
N GLU A 217 -8.44 -5.29 12.55
CA GLU A 217 -9.10 -5.82 11.35
C GLU A 217 -8.30 -6.85 10.57
N ASP A 218 -7.41 -7.56 11.25
CA ASP A 218 -6.58 -8.56 10.63
C ASP A 218 -7.35 -9.80 10.15
N THR A 219 -6.77 -10.53 9.20
CA THR A 219 -7.26 -11.87 8.85
C THR A 219 -6.68 -12.93 9.78
N PHE A 220 -5.49 -12.68 10.35
CA PHE A 220 -4.72 -13.66 11.12
C PHE A 220 -5.35 -14.03 12.46
N LEU A 221 -5.54 -13.07 13.38
CA LEU A 221 -6.19 -13.32 14.67
C LEU A 221 -7.67 -13.67 14.47
N ARG A 222 -8.36 -12.95 13.58
CA ARG A 222 -9.77 -13.23 13.27
C ARG A 222 -10.00 -14.65 12.75
N TYR A 223 -9.04 -15.23 12.03
CA TYR A 223 -9.13 -16.61 11.58
C TYR A 223 -9.25 -17.60 12.75
N TYR A 224 -8.43 -17.46 13.79
CA TYR A 224 -8.48 -18.33 14.98
C TYR A 224 -9.62 -17.96 15.94
N ALA A 225 -9.94 -16.67 16.05
CA ALA A 225 -11.01 -16.16 16.90
C ALA A 225 -12.43 -16.33 16.31
N ASN A 226 -12.55 -16.77 15.05
CA ASN A 226 -13.83 -16.87 14.36
C ASN A 226 -14.85 -17.69 15.17
N PHE A 227 -16.07 -17.14 15.33
CA PHE A 227 -17.16 -17.76 16.07
C PHE A 227 -17.45 -19.21 15.65
N TRP A 228 -17.40 -19.52 14.35
CA TRP A 228 -17.64 -20.87 13.85
C TRP A 228 -16.64 -21.89 14.41
N ARG A 229 -15.38 -21.49 14.59
CA ARG A 229 -14.35 -22.34 15.18
C ARG A 229 -14.46 -22.44 16.70
N ARG A 230 -14.99 -21.40 17.36
CA ARG A 230 -15.17 -21.35 18.81
C ARG A 230 -16.42 -22.07 19.31
N ALA A 231 -17.54 -21.86 18.64
CA ALA A 231 -18.86 -22.27 19.12
C ALA A 231 -19.24 -23.70 18.72
N ARG A 232 -18.78 -24.16 17.53
CA ARG A 232 -19.16 -25.48 16.99
C ARG A 232 -18.12 -26.57 17.20
N SER A 233 -16.98 -26.25 17.80
CA SER A 233 -15.90 -27.24 17.96
C SER A 233 -15.33 -27.22 19.37
N THR A 234 -15.16 -28.41 19.93
CA THR A 234 -14.41 -28.64 21.18
C THR A 234 -12.89 -28.67 20.91
N SER A 235 -12.50 -28.68 19.63
CA SER A 235 -11.11 -28.80 19.21
C SER A 235 -10.71 -27.87 18.06
N ILE A 236 -9.44 -27.47 18.03
CA ILE A 236 -8.90 -26.66 16.94
C ILE A 236 -8.04 -27.56 16.07
N PRO A 237 -8.36 -27.67 14.77
CA PRO A 237 -7.51 -28.34 13.83
C PRO A 237 -6.25 -27.46 13.61
N LEU A 238 -5.07 -27.99 13.95
CA LEU A 238 -3.77 -27.38 13.64
C LEU A 238 -2.86 -28.40 12.94
N TRP A 239 -2.06 -27.93 11.97
CA TRP A 239 -1.06 -28.76 11.32
C TRP A 239 -0.01 -29.21 12.34
N LYS A 240 0.21 -30.52 12.48
CA LYS A 240 1.09 -31.11 13.51
C LYS A 240 0.88 -30.51 14.92
N LYS A 241 -0.37 -30.24 15.31
CA LYS A 241 -0.76 -29.57 16.58
C LYS A 241 -0.23 -28.13 16.76
N GLY A 242 0.37 -27.52 15.73
CA GLY A 242 0.98 -26.19 15.80
C GLY A 242 2.39 -26.17 16.39
N GLU A 243 2.98 -27.33 16.70
CA GLU A 243 4.33 -27.44 17.29
C GLU A 243 5.43 -27.34 16.23
N ALA A 244 5.11 -27.62 14.96
CA ALA A 244 6.05 -27.56 13.84
C ALA A 244 6.07 -26.21 13.11
N THR A 245 5.19 -25.27 13.47
CA THR A 245 5.05 -23.98 12.78
C THR A 245 5.44 -22.86 13.74
N ILE A 246 6.46 -22.09 13.37
CA ILE A 246 6.90 -20.91 14.11
C ILE A 246 6.36 -19.67 13.39
N LYS A 247 5.84 -18.72 14.15
CA LYS A 247 5.33 -17.43 13.65
C LYS A 247 5.92 -16.29 14.47
N GLN A 248 6.26 -15.20 13.79
CA GLN A 248 6.80 -13.97 14.39
C GLN A 248 5.91 -12.79 14.00
N PRO A 249 4.69 -12.69 14.58
CA PRO A 249 3.67 -11.75 14.13
C PRO A 249 4.08 -10.30 14.45
N VAL A 250 3.72 -9.37 13.56
CA VAL A 250 4.09 -7.94 13.68
C VAL A 250 2.85 -7.06 13.83
N PHE A 251 2.94 -6.04 14.69
CA PHE A 251 1.83 -5.10 14.87
C PHE A 251 1.70 -4.15 13.67
N VAL A 252 0.47 -3.96 13.18
CA VAL A 252 0.19 -3.10 12.01
C VAL A 252 0.62 -1.64 12.21
N GLY A 253 0.60 -1.14 13.45
CA GLY A 253 1.05 0.21 13.76
C GLY A 253 2.55 0.40 13.51
N ASP A 254 3.35 -0.61 13.82
CA ASP A 254 4.81 -0.59 13.64
C ASP A 254 5.18 -0.72 12.16
N VAL A 255 4.42 -1.55 11.42
CA VAL A 255 4.54 -1.64 9.95
C VAL A 255 4.28 -0.28 9.30
N ALA A 256 3.20 0.41 9.70
CA ALA A 256 2.85 1.72 9.16
C ALA A 256 3.87 2.80 9.50
N GLU A 257 4.43 2.78 10.73
CA GLU A 257 5.52 3.68 11.12
C GLU A 257 6.79 3.37 10.33
N GLY A 258 7.13 2.09 10.13
CA GLY A 258 8.25 1.65 9.30
C GLY A 258 8.18 2.14 7.86
N VAL A 259 6.99 2.13 7.25
CA VAL A 259 6.77 2.71 5.92
C VAL A 259 7.11 4.19 5.89
N ILE A 260 6.68 4.96 6.89
CA ILE A 260 6.95 6.40 6.94
C ILE A 260 8.42 6.69 7.17
N GLN A 261 9.08 5.92 8.02
CA GLN A 261 10.51 6.06 8.23
C GLN A 261 11.29 5.74 6.96
N ALA A 262 10.89 4.72 6.20
CA ALA A 262 11.50 4.42 4.90
C ALA A 262 11.23 5.52 3.86
N ILE A 263 10.05 6.13 3.86
CA ILE A 263 9.75 7.27 2.98
C ILE A 263 10.62 8.49 3.34
N LYS A 264 10.88 8.74 4.62
CA LYS A 264 11.72 9.87 5.05
C LYS A 264 13.22 9.61 4.87
N ASN A 265 13.66 8.37 5.05
CA ASN A 265 15.07 8.01 4.97
C ASN A 265 15.55 7.96 3.50
N PRO A 266 16.60 8.72 3.11
CA PRO A 266 17.19 8.60 1.78
C PRO A 266 17.90 7.24 1.58
N ASP A 267 18.45 6.65 2.63
CA ASP A 267 19.22 5.40 2.55
C ASP A 267 18.33 4.17 2.35
N ALA A 268 17.02 4.31 2.44
CA ALA A 268 16.07 3.22 2.25
C ALA A 268 15.86 2.85 0.78
N VAL A 269 16.27 3.70 -0.16
CA VAL A 269 16.09 3.51 -1.60
C VAL A 269 16.76 2.21 -2.04
N GLY A 270 15.99 1.36 -2.71
CA GLY A 270 16.46 0.07 -3.20
C GLY A 270 16.74 -0.99 -2.12
N LYS A 271 16.36 -0.79 -0.86
CA LYS A 271 16.52 -1.81 0.18
C LYS A 271 15.29 -2.70 0.31
N THR A 272 15.53 -3.96 0.68
CA THR A 272 14.48 -4.90 1.08
C THR A 272 14.49 -5.01 2.60
N PHE A 273 13.35 -4.73 3.23
CA PHE A 273 13.18 -4.77 4.67
C PHE A 273 12.30 -5.95 5.07
N GLU A 274 12.83 -6.84 5.90
CA GLU A 274 12.06 -7.90 6.54
C GLU A 274 11.46 -7.34 7.83
N ILE A 275 10.14 -7.15 7.87
CA ILE A 275 9.47 -6.63 9.07
C ILE A 275 8.94 -7.81 9.87
N VAL A 276 9.62 -8.08 10.97
CA VAL A 276 9.26 -9.14 11.92
C VAL A 276 8.93 -8.54 13.29
N GLY A 277 8.06 -9.21 14.04
CA GLY A 277 7.80 -8.86 15.44
C GLY A 277 9.01 -9.13 16.34
N PRO A 278 8.97 -8.72 17.62
CA PRO A 278 10.09 -8.89 18.54
C PRO A 278 10.34 -10.36 18.94
N GLU A 279 9.30 -11.17 19.07
CA GLU A 279 9.36 -12.52 19.60
C GLU A 279 8.82 -13.57 18.63
N GLN A 280 9.48 -14.73 18.62
CA GLN A 280 9.03 -15.90 17.88
C GLN A 280 8.14 -16.78 18.78
N TYR A 281 7.01 -17.20 18.24
CA TYR A 281 6.07 -18.07 18.93
C TYR A 281 5.85 -19.34 18.13
N TYR A 282 5.73 -20.48 18.82
CA TYR A 282 5.08 -21.62 18.21
C TYR A 282 3.60 -21.31 17.98
N LEU A 283 3.08 -21.73 16.83
CA LEU A 283 1.66 -21.55 16.52
C LEU A 283 0.77 -22.14 17.62
N SER A 284 1.22 -23.24 18.24
CA SER A 284 0.51 -23.87 19.34
C SER A 284 0.33 -22.94 20.55
N ASP A 285 1.39 -22.24 20.95
CA ASP A 285 1.40 -21.37 22.14
C ASP A 285 0.65 -20.07 21.87
N LEU A 286 0.80 -19.55 20.66
CA LEU A 286 0.09 -18.37 20.18
C LEU A 286 -1.43 -18.61 20.14
N VAL A 287 -1.87 -19.78 19.69
CA VAL A 287 -3.30 -20.15 19.70
C VAL A 287 -3.82 -20.28 21.13
N ASP A 288 -3.09 -20.96 22.03
CA ASP A 288 -3.47 -21.06 23.44
C ASP A 288 -3.55 -19.69 24.12
N TYR A 289 -2.62 -18.78 23.77
CA TYR A 289 -2.63 -17.41 24.25
C TYR A 289 -3.90 -16.67 23.82
N PHE A 290 -4.35 -16.82 22.58
CA PHE A 290 -5.58 -16.16 22.10
C PHE A 290 -6.82 -16.59 22.89
N TYR A 291 -6.98 -17.89 23.16
CA TYR A 291 -8.12 -18.37 23.95
C TYR A 291 -8.07 -17.91 25.40
N ARG A 292 -6.87 -17.83 25.97
CA ARG A 292 -6.67 -17.26 27.30
C ARG A 292 -7.09 -15.79 27.35
N VAL A 293 -6.66 -14.96 26.40
CA VAL A 293 -7.04 -13.54 26.32
C VAL A 293 -8.54 -13.36 26.10
N MET A 294 -9.15 -14.18 25.24
CA MET A 294 -10.61 -14.17 25.00
C MET A 294 -11.45 -14.74 26.16
N ARG A 295 -10.81 -15.22 27.23
CA ARG A 295 -11.47 -15.90 28.36
C ARG A 295 -12.35 -17.08 27.93
N PHE A 296 -11.91 -17.79 26.90
CA PHE A 296 -12.62 -18.96 26.40
C PHE A 296 -12.01 -20.25 26.96
N ARG A 297 -12.79 -21.32 27.02
CA ARG A 297 -12.28 -22.62 27.50
C ARG A 297 -11.06 -23.05 26.67
N LYS A 298 -10.08 -23.67 27.32
CA LYS A 298 -8.95 -24.28 26.61
C LYS A 298 -9.46 -25.34 25.65
N MET A 299 -9.24 -25.15 24.36
CA MET A 299 -9.65 -26.11 23.33
C MET A 299 -8.60 -27.21 23.18
N LYS A 300 -9.06 -28.43 22.87
CA LYS A 300 -8.15 -29.53 22.55
C LYS A 300 -7.53 -29.29 21.17
N ARG A 301 -6.21 -29.43 21.03
CA ARG A 301 -5.53 -29.33 19.73
C ARG A 301 -5.66 -30.66 18.99
N THR A 302 -6.30 -30.67 17.82
CA THR A 302 -6.41 -31.87 16.97
C THR A 302 -5.40 -31.81 15.84
N ARG A 303 -4.74 -32.95 15.57
CA ARG A 303 -3.84 -33.08 14.42
C ARG A 303 -4.68 -33.07 13.15
N ILE A 304 -4.40 -32.11 12.29
CA ILE A 304 -4.91 -32.14 10.92
C ILE A 304 -4.19 -33.24 10.14
N SER A 305 -4.95 -34.17 9.56
CA SER A 305 -4.43 -35.11 8.57
C SER A 305 -4.31 -34.41 7.20
N PRO A 306 -3.37 -34.82 6.33
CA PRO A 306 -3.24 -34.26 4.97
C PRO A 306 -4.54 -34.30 4.15
N LEU A 307 -5.43 -35.27 4.40
CA LEU A 307 -6.76 -35.35 3.77
C LEU A 307 -7.69 -34.19 4.13
N PHE A 308 -7.65 -33.69 5.36
CA PHE A 308 -8.49 -32.58 5.83
C PHE A 308 -8.07 -31.23 5.21
N LEU A 309 -6.79 -31.04 4.91
CA LEU A 309 -6.29 -29.87 4.17
C LEU A 309 -6.62 -29.93 2.68
N ARG A 310 -6.86 -31.10 2.11
CA ARG A 310 -7.31 -31.21 0.71
C ARG A 310 -8.76 -30.76 0.54
N THR A 311 -9.59 -30.94 1.57
CA THR A 311 -11.01 -30.56 1.59
C THR A 311 -11.23 -29.10 2.01
N THR A 312 -10.35 -28.56 2.85
CA THR A 312 -10.41 -27.17 3.30
C THR A 312 -9.38 -26.35 2.55
N ASN A 313 -9.79 -25.38 1.74
CA ASN A 313 -8.93 -24.45 0.96
C ASN A 313 -8.07 -23.52 1.87
N ILE A 314 -7.40 -24.03 2.89
CA ILE A 314 -6.53 -23.30 3.81
C ILE A 314 -5.13 -23.30 3.18
N LYS A 315 -4.82 -22.27 2.40
CA LYS A 315 -3.63 -22.19 1.54
C LYS A 315 -2.41 -21.49 2.16
N HIS A 316 -2.51 -21.09 3.43
CA HIS A 316 -1.51 -20.26 4.12
C HIS A 316 -1.11 -20.91 5.45
N ILE A 317 -0.28 -21.95 5.37
CA ILE A 317 0.54 -22.48 6.48
C ILE A 317 1.97 -22.54 5.97
#